data_AF-A0A3D0MHR6-F1
#
_entry.id   AF-A0A3D0MHR6-F1
#
_cell.length_a   1.000
_cell.length_b   1.000
_cell.length_c   1.000
_cell.angle_alpha   90.00
_cell.angle_beta   90.00
_cell.angle_gamma   90.00
#
_symmetry.space_group_name_H-M   'P 1'
#
loop_
_entity.id
_entity.type
_entity.pdbx_description
1 polymer ?
#
loop_
_entity_poly.entity_id
_entity_poly.type
_entity_poly.pdbx_seq_one_letter_code
_entity_poly.pdbx_strand_id
1 'polypeptide(L)'
;MQKQYQQAITRYRQRVFSFANYSLRAREDAEDITQDVFIKLWQNWQRLDHSKLNAWLMRVAHNAVVDHVRKHKKANEQVDDYAELED
;
A
#
# COMPACT_ATOMS: atom_id res chain seq x y z
N MET A 1 12.15 -1.95 -20.85
CA MET A 1 11.72 -1.97 -19.44
C MET A 1 10.74 -0.84 -19.12
N GLN A 2 11.13 0.44 -19.27
CA GLN A 2 10.33 1.60 -18.84
C GLN A 2 8.92 1.68 -19.46
N LYS A 3 8.77 1.38 -20.75
CA LYS A 3 7.46 1.40 -21.45
C LYS A 3 6.46 0.36 -20.91
N GLN A 4 6.92 -0.85 -20.61
CA GLN A 4 6.04 -1.91 -20.09
C GLN A 4 5.63 -1.63 -18.63
N TYR A 5 6.54 -1.06 -17.84
CA TYR A 5 6.23 -0.61 -16.48
C TYR A 5 5.21 0.53 -16.48
N GLN A 6 5.35 1.51 -17.37
CA GLN A 6 4.36 2.59 -17.53
C GLN A 6 2.98 2.03 -17.90
N GLN A 7 2.91 1.06 -18.82
CA GLN A 7 1.66 0.38 -19.16
C GLN A 7 1.04 -0.34 -17.95
N ALA A 8 1.87 -0.98 -17.11
CA ALA A 8 1.40 -1.59 -15.87
C ALA A 8 0.85 -0.55 -14.89
N ILE A 9 1.53 0.60 -14.70
CA ILE A 9 1.01 1.70 -13.87
C ILE A 9 -0.35 2.14 -14.39
N THR A 10 -0.44 2.52 -15.67
CA THR A 10 -1.70 3.02 -16.26
C THR A 10 -2.83 2.00 -16.09
N ARG A 11 -2.52 0.70 -16.21
CA ARG A 11 -3.52 -0.37 -16.10
C ARG A 11 -3.97 -0.65 -14.67
N TYR A 12 -3.07 -0.60 -13.69
CA TYR A 12 -3.34 -1.14 -12.35
C TYR A 12 -3.43 -0.07 -11.25
N ARG A 13 -2.95 1.15 -11.49
CA ARG A 13 -2.88 2.19 -10.44
C ARG A 13 -4.23 2.47 -9.81
N GLN A 14 -5.27 2.65 -10.63
CA GLN A 14 -6.61 2.94 -10.11
C GLN A 14 -7.15 1.80 -9.24
N ARG A 15 -6.90 0.55 -9.61
CA ARG A 15 -7.35 -0.61 -8.83
C ARG A 15 -6.66 -0.68 -7.46
N VAL A 16 -5.34 -0.50 -7.43
CA VAL A 16 -4.57 -0.50 -6.18
C VAL A 16 -5.02 0.65 -5.28
N PHE A 17 -5.15 1.86 -5.84
CA PHE A 17 -5.65 3.03 -5.12
C PHE A 17 -7.05 2.82 -4.57
N SER A 18 -8.00 2.35 -5.39
CA SER A 18 -9.38 2.12 -4.95
C SER A 18 -9.45 1.07 -3.83
N PHE A 19 -8.63 0.01 -3.88
CA PHE A 19 -8.55 -0.97 -2.80
C PHE A 19 -8.00 -0.37 -1.50
N ALA A 20 -6.88 0.37 -1.57
CA ALA A 20 -6.30 1.01 -0.40
C ALA A 20 -7.25 2.06 0.20
N ASN A 21 -7.85 2.91 -0.63
CA ASN A 21 -8.79 3.95 -0.20
C ASN A 21 -10.07 3.36 0.42
N TYR A 22 -10.59 2.26 -0.14
CA TYR A 22 -11.70 1.55 0.47
C TYR A 22 -11.34 0.98 1.85
N SER A 23 -10.13 0.46 1.99
CA SER A 23 -9.67 -0.19 3.21
C SER A 23 -9.34 0.80 4.33
N LEU A 24 -8.71 1.93 4.00
CA LEU A 24 -8.24 2.91 4.97
C LEU A 24 -9.23 4.05 5.22
N ARG A 25 -10.11 4.35 4.25
CA ARG A 25 -11.00 5.54 4.26
C ARG A 25 -10.25 6.87 4.42
N ALA A 26 -8.95 6.88 4.17
CA ALA A 26 -8.08 8.05 4.16
C ALA A 26 -7.41 8.13 2.79
N ARG A 27 -7.69 9.23 2.07
CA ARG A 27 -7.24 9.40 0.69
C ARG A 27 -5.71 9.49 0.60
N GLU A 28 -5.10 10.28 1.47
CA GLU A 28 -3.65 10.53 1.47
C GLU A 28 -2.89 9.23 1.75
N ASP A 29 -3.25 8.50 2.81
CA ASP A 29 -2.64 7.19 3.11
C ASP A 29 -2.81 6.18 1.97
N ALA A 30 -3.95 6.22 1.27
CA ALA A 30 -4.17 5.37 0.11
C ALA A 30 -3.30 5.75 -1.09
N GLU A 31 -3.02 7.04 -1.29
CA GLU A 31 -2.08 7.52 -2.31
C GLU A 31 -0.65 7.07 -1.98
N ASP A 32 -0.25 7.15 -0.72
CA ASP A 32 1.07 6.71 -0.25
C ASP A 32 1.26 5.20 -0.39
N ILE A 33 0.30 4.40 0.08
CA ILE A 33 0.32 2.94 -0.14
C ILE A 33 0.39 2.60 -1.63
N THR A 34 -0.36 3.32 -2.47
CA THR A 34 -0.33 3.08 -3.91
C THR A 34 1.07 3.34 -4.46
N GLN A 35 1.71 4.45 -4.08
CA GLN A 35 3.08 4.76 -4.50
C GLN A 35 4.05 3.66 -4.06
N ASP A 36 4.01 3.26 -2.78
CA ASP A 36 4.85 2.20 -2.23
C ASP A 36 4.73 0.86 -2.99
N VAL A 37 3.49 0.48 -3.35
CA VAL A 37 3.23 -0.74 -4.13
C VAL A 37 3.92 -0.66 -5.50
N PHE A 38 3.86 0.48 -6.18
CA PHE A 38 4.49 0.65 -7.50
C PHE A 38 6.02 0.79 -7.42
N ILE A 39 6.56 1.38 -6.35
CA ILE A 39 8.00 1.38 -6.06
C ILE A 39 8.50 -0.08 -5.88
N LYS A 40 7.79 -0.88 -5.08
CA LYS A 40 8.09 -2.31 -4.89
C LYS A 40 7.97 -3.08 -6.21
N LEU A 41 6.98 -2.74 -7.05
CA LEU A 41 6.85 -3.33 -8.39
C LEU A 41 8.08 -3.03 -9.23
N TRP A 42 8.54 -1.78 -9.27
CA TRP A 42 9.72 -1.38 -10.04
C TRP A 42 10.97 -2.14 -9.59
N GLN A 43 11.20 -2.23 -8.28
CA GLN A 43 12.34 -2.95 -7.69
C GLN A 43 12.36 -4.44 -8.05
N ASN A 44 11.19 -5.06 -8.23
CA ASN A 44 11.06 -6.49 -8.54
C ASN A 44 10.76 -6.76 -10.02
N TRP A 45 10.66 -5.73 -10.86
CA TRP A 45 10.10 -5.82 -12.21
C TRP A 45 10.74 -6.91 -13.08
N GLN A 46 12.06 -7.05 -13.01
CA GLN A 46 12.81 -8.03 -13.81
C GLN A 46 12.59 -9.48 -13.37
N ARG A 47 12.26 -9.71 -12.10
CA ARG A 47 12.13 -11.05 -11.49
C ARG A 47 10.70 -11.56 -11.47
N LEU A 48 9.73 -10.69 -11.72
CA LEU A 48 8.32 -11.03 -11.65
C LEU A 48 7.84 -11.75 -12.91
N ASP A 49 7.01 -12.76 -12.70
CA ASP A 49 6.14 -13.30 -13.74
C ASP A 49 5.00 -12.31 -14.01
N HIS A 50 5.08 -11.58 -15.14
CA HIS A 50 4.13 -10.53 -15.48
C HIS A 50 2.72 -11.07 -15.78
N SER A 51 2.56 -12.38 -16.03
CA SER A 51 1.24 -13.00 -16.17
C SER A 51 0.45 -12.99 -14.85
N LYS A 52 1.15 -12.95 -13.71
CA LYS A 52 0.58 -12.94 -12.35
C LYS A 52 0.58 -11.56 -11.70
N LEU A 53 0.84 -10.52 -12.49
CA LEU A 53 1.07 -9.17 -11.98
C LEU A 53 -0.10 -8.61 -11.16
N ASN A 54 -1.35 -8.85 -11.59
CA ASN A 54 -2.52 -8.41 -10.85
C ASN A 54 -2.59 -9.05 -9.45
N ALA A 55 -2.38 -10.37 -9.36
CA ALA A 55 -2.40 -11.08 -8.09
C ALA A 55 -1.26 -10.63 -7.17
N TRP A 56 -0.07 -10.41 -7.74
CA TRP A 56 1.07 -9.90 -6.99
C TRP A 56 0.82 -8.49 -6.45
N LEU A 57 0.32 -7.57 -7.29
CA LEU A 57 0.00 -6.20 -6.88
C LEU A 57 -1.02 -6.18 -5.74
N MET A 58 -2.09 -6.99 -5.85
CA MET A 58 -3.10 -7.00 -4.80
C MET A 58 -2.59 -7.59 -3.49
N ARG A 59 -1.71 -8.59 -3.53
CA ARG A 59 -1.07 -9.12 -2.32
C ARG A 59 -0.19 -8.07 -1.65
N VAL A 60 0.62 -7.34 -2.41
CA VAL A 60 1.49 -6.29 -1.85
C VAL A 60 0.67 -5.14 -1.29
N ALA A 61 -0.39 -4.71 -1.98
CA ALA A 61 -1.29 -3.67 -1.51
C ALA A 61 -2.00 -4.08 -0.21
N HIS A 62 -2.53 -5.31 -0.14
CA HIS A 62 -3.14 -5.85 1.06
C HIS A 62 -2.17 -5.83 2.25
N ASN A 63 -0.96 -6.34 2.05
CA ASN A 63 0.04 -6.35 3.12
C ASN A 63 0.40 -4.94 3.59
N ALA A 64 0.57 -3.99 2.65
CA ALA A 64 0.85 -2.60 2.99
C ALA A 64 -0.29 -1.95 3.80
N VAL A 65 -1.55 -2.22 3.45
CA VAL A 65 -2.71 -1.75 4.22
C VAL A 65 -2.73 -2.36 5.62
N VAL A 66 -2.53 -3.66 5.75
CA VAL A 66 -2.49 -4.35 7.06
C VAL A 66 -1.37 -3.79 7.94
N ASP A 67 -0.18 -3.59 7.37
CA ASP A 67 0.95 -3.02 8.08
C ASP A 67 0.69 -1.58 8.52
N HIS A 68 0.07 -0.76 7.66
CA HIS A 68 -0.32 0.61 7.99
C HIS A 68 -1.31 0.63 9.16
N VAL A 69 -2.40 -0.15 9.08
CA VAL A 69 -3.42 -0.22 10.16
C VAL A 69 -2.83 -0.71 11.48
N ARG A 70 -1.94 -1.73 11.44
CA ARG A 70 -1.25 -2.22 12.65
C ARG A 70 -0.39 -1.15 13.30
N LYS A 71 0.37 -0.39 12.51
CA LYS A 71 1.21 0.71 13.02
C LYS A 71 0.35 1.83 13.62
N HIS A 72 -0.73 2.20 12.97
CA HIS A 72 -1.62 3.26 13.45
C HIS A 72 -2.32 2.86 14.75
N LYS A 73 -2.76 1.59 14.88
CA LYS A 73 -3.32 1.07 16.14
C LYS A 73 -2.32 1.15 17.28
N LYS A 74 -1.08 0.72 17.04
CA LYS A 74 -0.01 0.76 18.05
C LYS A 74 0.34 2.19 18.46
N ALA A 75 0.35 3.13 17.51
CA ALA A 75 0.60 4.54 17.82
C ALA A 75 -0.49 5.12 18.73
N ASN A 76 -1.76 4.81 18.45
CA ASN A 76 -2.87 5.26 19.30
C ASN A 76 -2.80 4.65 20.71
N GLU A 77 -2.51 3.35 20.84
CA GLU A 77 -2.35 2.69 22.15
C GLU A 77 -1.22 3.33 22.99
N GLN A 78 -0.15 3.80 22.36
CA GLN A 78 0.91 4.52 23.06
C GLN A 78 0.44 5.89 23.53
N VAL A 79 -0.29 6.64 22.70
CA VAL A 79 -0.86 7.94 23.08
C VAL A 79 -1.83 7.80 24.26
N ASP A 80 -2.66 6.77 24.26
CA ASP A 80 -3.60 6.48 25.36
C ASP A 80 -2.83 6.19 26.67
N ASP A 81 -1.75 5.40 26.63
CA ASP A 81 -0.89 5.10 27.80
C ASP A 81 -0.21 6.37 28.37
N TYR A 82 0.20 7.31 27.53
CA TYR A 82 0.72 8.61 28.00
C TYR A 82 -0.36 9.51 28.60
N ALA A 83 -1.58 9.51 28.05
CA ALA A 83 -2.68 10.31 28.57
C ALA A 83 -3.12 9.85 29.97
N GLU A 84 -3.05 8.55 30.27
CA GLU A 84 -3.37 7.98 31.59
C GLU A 84 -2.32 8.29 32.68
N LEU A 85 -1.11 8.74 32.30
CA LEU A 85 -0.04 9.09 33.24
C LEU A 85 -0.04 10.57 33.67
N GLU A 86 -0.81 11.42 33.00
CA GLU A 86 -0.89 12.87 33.28
C GLU A 86 -2.05 13.26 34.23
N ASP A 87 -2.96 12.34 34.55
CA ASP A 87 -4.05 12.48 35.54
C ASP A 87 -3.64 12.01 36.96
#